data_AF-A0A0D2P3N5-F1
#
_entry.id   AF-A0A0D2P3N5-F1
#
_cell.length_a   1.000
_cell.length_b   1.000
_cell.length_c   1.000
_cell.angle_alpha   90.00
_cell.angle_beta   90.00
_cell.angle_gamma   90.00
#
_symmetry.space_group_name_H-M   'P 1'
#
loop_
_entity.id
_entity.type
_entity.pdbx_description
1 polymer ?
#
loop_
_entity_poly.entity_id
_entity_poly.type
_entity_poly.pdbx_seq_one_letter_code
_entity_poly.pdbx_strand_id
1 'polypeptide(L)'
;MSRHDNTDLSPTSHGEEDSDVILTTVAEIEPEPIPGLNGVPVRWYDADRTESYTRITPFQEKHDTSVEFFYKPVTLSALACGLIVLAYVATTQDVLEEGRDKRRVGVYAAIAAFLGFAMIQFRDGPFIRPHPSFWRIILGVNLLYELALVFLLFQDLNTARQMMTYIDSSLGVPLPEKNYAEDCDLTPKTLWNAVDIFCLAHALGWFGKAMILRDYWFCWILSIAFELMEYSLQHQLPNFAECWWDHWILDVMVCNWLGTYLGMKFCQYFEVKPYEWRGFRQTRGIRSKAKRVLSQFSPHDFTAFKWGTATDFLHFSTVVLLLAVFLAAELNPFYLKSLLWMEPDHPIIILRLAFVFLCALPAVRELYQYINDPRRAVRMGQHVWLLLATIVTELLVITKWSKGQFAAPFPPMVKAGWALGLTLLVLYPTVQFGIPNARRYIRRHQKKGKAKSA
;
A
#
# COMPACT_ATOMS: atom_id res chain seq x y z
N MET A 1 33.44 -53.24 2.31
CA MET A 1 34.31 -54.29 1.76
C MET A 1 34.17 -54.25 0.25
N SER A 2 35.18 -53.70 -0.45
CA SER A 2 35.64 -53.98 -1.85
C SER A 2 34.57 -54.38 -2.88
N ARG A 3 34.30 -53.70 -4.01
CA ARG A 3 35.08 -53.35 -5.24
C ARG A 3 33.99 -53.30 -6.36
N HIS A 4 34.06 -52.68 -7.53
CA HIS A 4 35.10 -52.00 -8.31
C HIS A 4 34.40 -51.09 -9.32
N ASP A 5 35.07 -49.99 -9.64
CA ASP A 5 34.82 -49.05 -10.72
C ASP A 5 35.35 -49.57 -12.08
N ASN A 6 34.95 -48.85 -13.14
CA ASN A 6 35.70 -48.48 -14.36
C ASN A 6 35.42 -49.11 -15.75
N THR A 7 35.22 -48.14 -16.68
CA THR A 7 35.80 -47.97 -18.05
C THR A 7 35.22 -48.83 -19.20
N ASP A 8 35.03 -48.38 -20.46
CA ASP A 8 35.40 -47.14 -21.18
C ASP A 8 34.82 -47.16 -22.63
N LEU A 9 34.74 -45.96 -23.24
CA LEU A 9 34.99 -45.62 -24.68
C LEU A 9 33.99 -45.95 -25.83
N SER A 10 33.67 -44.90 -26.61
CA SER A 10 33.14 -44.85 -28.01
C SER A 10 34.29 -45.02 -29.05
N PRO A 11 34.21 -44.84 -30.42
CA PRO A 11 33.25 -44.12 -31.32
C PRO A 11 33.01 -44.72 -32.77
N THR A 12 32.32 -43.94 -33.64
CA THR A 12 32.28 -43.91 -35.15
C THR A 12 31.50 -45.01 -35.91
N SER A 13 30.87 -44.82 -37.10
CA SER A 13 30.26 -43.75 -37.93
C SER A 13 29.85 -44.38 -39.30
N HIS A 14 28.96 -43.73 -40.08
CA HIS A 14 28.54 -43.98 -41.50
C HIS A 14 27.44 -45.04 -41.75
N GLY A 15 26.45 -44.84 -42.62
CA GLY A 15 26.23 -43.80 -43.64
C GLY A 15 24.78 -43.82 -44.18
N GLU A 16 24.45 -42.77 -44.92
CA GLU A 16 23.17 -42.44 -45.57
C GLU A 16 22.84 -43.39 -46.74
N GLU A 17 21.54 -43.62 -47.04
CA GLU A 17 20.90 -43.21 -48.31
C GLU A 17 19.41 -43.64 -48.38
N ASP A 18 18.67 -42.85 -49.16
CA ASP A 18 17.21 -42.71 -49.27
C ASP A 18 16.45 -43.92 -49.82
N SER A 19 15.15 -44.02 -49.45
CA SER A 19 14.07 -44.15 -50.46
C SER A 19 12.69 -43.96 -49.83
N ASP A 20 11.94 -43.00 -50.36
CA ASP A 20 10.54 -42.67 -50.08
C ASP A 20 9.58 -43.86 -50.20
N VAL A 21 8.74 -44.08 -49.18
CA VAL A 21 7.39 -44.64 -49.35
C VAL A 21 6.43 -43.91 -48.41
N ILE A 22 5.58 -43.07 -49.00
CA ILE A 22 4.41 -42.48 -48.38
C ILE A 22 3.26 -43.50 -48.47
N LEU A 23 2.74 -43.98 -47.33
CA LEU A 23 1.32 -44.29 -47.20
C LEU A 23 0.85 -44.15 -45.73
N THR A 24 -0.15 -43.30 -45.56
CA THR A 24 -0.78 -42.79 -44.35
C THR A 24 -1.70 -43.75 -43.58
N THR A 25 -2.02 -43.33 -42.35
CA THR A 25 -3.11 -43.73 -41.40
C THR A 25 -2.67 -44.76 -40.34
N VAL A 26 -2.78 -44.52 -39.03
CA VAL A 26 -3.70 -43.71 -38.23
C VAL A 26 -2.91 -43.05 -37.09
N ALA A 27 -2.84 -41.71 -37.08
CA ALA A 27 -2.40 -41.00 -35.88
C ALA A 27 -3.58 -40.98 -34.90
N GLU A 28 -3.38 -41.51 -33.69
CA GLU A 28 -4.26 -41.23 -32.57
C GLU A 28 -4.37 -39.71 -32.45
N ILE A 29 -5.58 -39.19 -32.63
CA ILE A 29 -5.88 -37.79 -32.38
C ILE A 29 -5.83 -37.64 -30.86
N GLU A 30 -4.67 -37.24 -30.33
CA GLU A 30 -4.62 -36.69 -28.98
C GLU A 30 -5.64 -35.54 -28.93
N PRO A 31 -6.58 -35.52 -27.97
CA PRO A 31 -7.52 -34.42 -27.86
C PRO A 31 -6.73 -33.13 -27.66
N GLU A 32 -7.04 -32.11 -28.47
CA GLU A 32 -6.35 -30.82 -28.38
C GLU A 32 -6.34 -30.34 -26.93
N PRO A 33 -5.18 -29.89 -26.41
CA PRO A 33 -5.05 -29.52 -25.02
C PRO A 33 -5.99 -28.35 -24.70
N ILE A 34 -6.93 -28.59 -23.78
CA ILE A 34 -7.91 -27.58 -23.37
C ILE A 34 -7.16 -26.38 -22.78
N PRO A 35 -7.32 -25.18 -23.38
CA PRO A 35 -6.67 -23.97 -22.88
C PRO A 35 -7.01 -23.74 -21.41
N GLY A 36 -6.00 -23.45 -20.57
CA GLY A 36 -6.19 -23.08 -19.16
C GLY A 36 -6.08 -24.23 -18.15
N LEU A 37 -6.40 -25.47 -18.53
CA LEU A 37 -6.27 -26.65 -17.66
C LEU A 37 -4.87 -27.30 -17.75
N ASN A 38 -4.25 -27.29 -18.93
CA ASN A 38 -2.97 -27.97 -19.20
C ASN A 38 -1.77 -27.01 -19.33
N GLY A 39 -1.79 -25.88 -18.61
CA GLY A 39 -0.68 -24.91 -18.60
C GLY A 39 -0.60 -23.98 -19.81
N VAL A 40 -1.46 -24.17 -20.83
CA VAL A 40 -1.60 -23.25 -21.97
C VAL A 40 -2.31 -21.96 -21.51
N PRO A 41 -1.71 -20.76 -21.65
CA PRO A 41 -2.34 -19.51 -21.27
C PRO A 41 -3.58 -19.20 -22.12
N VAL A 42 -4.73 -18.94 -21.48
CA VAL A 42 -5.96 -18.52 -22.15
C VAL A 42 -6.04 -17.00 -22.19
N ARG A 43 -6.46 -16.44 -23.33
CA ARG A 43 -6.75 -15.01 -23.41
C ARG A 43 -8.08 -14.74 -22.70
N TRP A 44 -8.21 -13.58 -22.07
CA TRP A 44 -9.37 -13.27 -21.21
C TRP A 44 -10.74 -13.33 -21.93
N TYR A 45 -10.78 -13.18 -23.25
CA TYR A 45 -11.99 -13.30 -24.07
C TYR A 45 -12.26 -14.73 -24.59
N ASP A 46 -11.25 -15.60 -24.58
CA ASP A 46 -11.35 -17.01 -25.00
C ASP A 46 -11.60 -17.96 -23.81
N ALA A 47 -11.75 -17.40 -22.60
CA ALA A 47 -11.86 -18.16 -21.36
C ALA A 47 -13.27 -18.72 -21.16
N ASP A 48 -13.37 -20.05 -21.05
CA ASP A 48 -14.65 -20.71 -20.76
C ASP A 48 -15.10 -20.41 -19.33
N ARG A 49 -16.15 -19.59 -19.20
CA ARG A 49 -16.67 -19.12 -17.90
C ARG A 49 -17.37 -20.20 -17.07
N THR A 50 -17.58 -21.39 -17.62
CA THR A 50 -18.16 -22.53 -16.90
C THR A 50 -17.09 -23.30 -16.11
N GLU A 51 -15.83 -23.19 -16.54
CA GLU A 51 -14.69 -23.93 -16.01
C GLU A 51 -14.19 -23.40 -14.65
N SER A 52 -13.59 -24.30 -13.87
CA SER A 52 -13.15 -23.96 -12.52
C SER A 52 -12.02 -22.91 -12.48
N TYR A 53 -11.18 -22.85 -13.52
CA TYR A 53 -10.07 -21.90 -13.62
C TYR A 53 -10.50 -20.47 -13.97
N THR A 54 -11.74 -20.28 -14.45
CA THR A 54 -12.32 -18.96 -14.73
C THR A 54 -13.21 -18.44 -13.60
N ARG A 55 -13.52 -19.30 -12.61
CA ARG A 55 -14.22 -18.88 -11.40
C ARG A 55 -13.31 -17.98 -10.58
N ILE A 56 -13.65 -16.70 -10.55
CA ILE A 56 -13.06 -15.72 -9.65
C ILE A 56 -13.55 -16.06 -8.24
N THR A 57 -12.79 -16.85 -7.50
CA THR A 57 -12.98 -16.92 -6.06
C THR A 57 -12.47 -15.60 -5.48
N PRO A 58 -13.29 -14.85 -4.71
CA PRO A 58 -12.79 -13.72 -3.96
C PRO A 58 -11.60 -14.17 -3.12
N PHE A 59 -10.56 -13.34 -3.04
CA PHE A 59 -9.43 -13.61 -2.17
C PHE A 59 -9.96 -13.82 -0.74
N GLN A 60 -9.77 -15.04 -0.22
CA GLN A 60 -10.01 -15.36 1.17
C GLN A 60 -8.86 -16.25 1.62
N GLU A 61 -7.98 -15.70 2.44
CA GLU A 61 -6.89 -16.47 3.02
C GLU A 61 -7.49 -17.53 3.97
N LYS A 62 -7.02 -18.78 3.88
CA LYS A 62 -7.56 -19.87 4.71
C LYS A 62 -7.38 -19.51 6.20
N HIS A 63 -8.48 -19.45 6.94
CA HIS A 63 -8.45 -19.13 8.37
C HIS A 63 -7.63 -20.14 9.18
N ASP A 64 -6.88 -19.64 10.16
CA ASP A 64 -6.18 -20.46 11.16
C ASP A 64 -7.21 -21.24 12.00
N THR A 65 -7.22 -22.57 11.87
CA THR A 65 -8.16 -23.47 12.57
C THR A 65 -7.96 -23.50 14.09
N SER A 66 -6.86 -22.94 14.61
CA SER A 66 -6.57 -22.95 16.05
C SER A 66 -7.41 -21.95 16.87
N VAL A 67 -8.13 -21.04 16.20
CA VAL A 67 -9.01 -20.00 16.80
C VAL A 67 -10.41 -20.00 16.17
N GLU A 68 -10.86 -21.13 15.63
CA GLU A 68 -12.15 -21.28 14.93
C GLU A 68 -13.38 -20.75 15.71
N PHE A 69 -13.36 -20.81 17.04
CA PHE A 69 -14.40 -20.22 17.90
C PHE A 69 -14.57 -18.70 17.69
N PHE A 70 -13.48 -17.96 17.45
CA PHE A 70 -13.53 -16.52 17.18
C PHE A 70 -14.10 -16.20 15.79
N TYR A 71 -14.08 -17.17 14.87
CA TYR A 71 -14.59 -17.03 13.50
C TYR A 71 -16.02 -17.53 13.33
N LYS A 72 -16.68 -18.03 14.38
CA LYS A 72 -18.09 -18.42 14.29
C LYS A 72 -18.94 -17.16 14.07
N PRO A 73 -19.73 -17.08 12.99
CA PRO A 73 -20.53 -15.91 12.69
C PRO A 73 -21.69 -15.80 13.68
N VAL A 74 -21.55 -14.94 14.69
CA VAL A 74 -22.65 -14.55 15.60
C VAL A 74 -23.32 -13.27 15.09
N THR A 75 -23.55 -13.18 13.78
CA THR A 75 -23.96 -11.92 13.12
C THR A 75 -25.34 -11.46 13.58
N LEU A 76 -26.30 -12.37 13.72
CA LEU A 76 -27.65 -12.05 14.18
C LEU A 76 -27.69 -11.65 15.66
N SER A 77 -26.94 -12.32 16.54
CA SER A 77 -26.92 -11.92 17.96
C SER A 77 -26.15 -10.62 18.16
N ALA A 78 -25.07 -10.37 17.41
CA ALA A 78 -24.37 -9.09 17.43
C ALA A 78 -25.26 -7.94 16.94
N LEU A 79 -26.04 -8.17 15.87
CA LEU A 79 -27.05 -7.21 15.41
C LEU A 79 -28.12 -6.95 16.46
N ALA A 80 -28.68 -8.00 17.08
CA ALA A 80 -29.70 -7.87 18.12
C ALA A 80 -29.18 -7.09 19.33
N CYS A 81 -27.99 -7.44 19.86
CA CYS A 81 -27.35 -6.70 20.93
C CYS A 81 -27.07 -5.24 20.55
N GLY A 82 -26.56 -5.00 19.33
CA GLY A 82 -26.31 -3.64 18.83
C GLY A 82 -27.57 -2.80 18.76
N LEU A 83 -28.68 -3.36 18.26
CA LEU A 83 -29.98 -2.68 18.20
C LEU A 83 -30.57 -2.44 19.59
N ILE A 84 -30.42 -3.38 20.53
CA ILE A 84 -30.87 -3.21 21.92
C ILE A 84 -30.10 -2.09 22.60
N VAL A 85 -28.77 -2.06 22.46
CA VAL A 85 -27.93 -1.00 23.03
C VAL A 85 -28.26 0.35 22.39
N LEU A 86 -28.44 0.39 21.06
CA LEU A 86 -28.82 1.62 20.36
C LEU A 86 -30.18 2.12 20.82
N ALA A 87 -31.18 1.23 20.94
CA ALA A 87 -32.50 1.58 21.45
C ALA A 87 -32.40 2.11 22.89
N TYR A 88 -31.69 1.41 23.78
CA TYR A 88 -31.49 1.84 25.16
C TYR A 88 -30.86 3.23 25.25
N VAL A 89 -29.77 3.49 24.52
CA VAL A 89 -29.10 4.80 24.51
C VAL A 89 -30.01 5.89 23.94
N ALA A 90 -30.78 5.58 22.89
CA ALA A 90 -31.65 6.55 22.22
C ALA A 90 -32.92 6.89 23.02
N THR A 91 -33.47 5.94 23.79
CA THR A 91 -34.76 6.10 24.46
C THR A 91 -34.68 6.39 25.97
N THR A 92 -33.51 6.19 26.59
CA THR A 92 -33.37 6.35 28.04
C THR A 92 -32.94 7.77 28.39
N GLN A 93 -33.69 8.41 29.29
CA GLN A 93 -33.37 9.77 29.77
C GLN A 93 -32.10 9.82 30.62
N ASP A 94 -31.68 8.69 31.21
CA ASP A 94 -30.44 8.56 32.00
C ASP A 94 -29.16 8.83 31.18
N VAL A 95 -29.21 8.60 29.86
CA VAL A 95 -28.07 8.82 28.95
C VAL A 95 -28.28 10.05 28.07
N LEU A 96 -29.52 10.30 27.67
CA LEU A 96 -29.89 11.41 26.77
C LEU A 96 -31.06 12.22 27.32
N GLU A 97 -30.79 13.04 28.35
CA GLU A 97 -31.76 14.02 28.88
C GLU A 97 -32.40 14.85 27.76
N GLU A 98 -33.72 14.97 27.77
CA GLU A 98 -34.48 15.73 26.80
C GLU A 98 -34.23 17.24 26.96
N GLY A 99 -33.90 17.94 25.85
CA GLY A 99 -33.57 19.37 25.86
C GLY A 99 -32.08 19.73 25.84
N ARG A 100 -31.14 18.78 26.04
CA ARG A 100 -29.69 19.02 25.83
C ARG A 100 -29.28 18.90 24.36
N ASP A 101 -28.10 19.42 24.01
CA ASP A 101 -27.50 19.22 22.68
C ASP A 101 -27.04 17.77 22.48
N LYS A 102 -27.77 17.02 21.66
CA LYS A 102 -27.55 15.58 21.40
C LYS A 102 -26.71 15.30 20.16
N ARG A 103 -26.27 16.33 19.42
CA ARG A 103 -25.63 16.16 18.10
C ARG A 103 -24.38 15.28 18.15
N ARG A 104 -23.48 15.50 19.12
CA ARG A 104 -22.24 14.73 19.27
C ARG A 104 -22.50 13.25 19.57
N VAL A 105 -23.44 12.97 20.47
CA VAL A 105 -23.80 11.57 20.81
C VAL A 105 -24.43 10.86 19.62
N GLY A 106 -25.29 11.54 18.86
CA GLY A 106 -25.86 10.99 17.62
C GLY A 106 -24.80 10.64 16.58
N VAL A 107 -23.80 11.51 16.39
CA VAL A 107 -22.66 11.24 15.48
C VAL A 107 -21.84 10.05 15.96
N TYR A 108 -21.51 9.97 17.26
CA TYR A 108 -20.77 8.83 17.81
C TYR A 108 -21.54 7.52 17.68
N ALA A 109 -22.85 7.52 17.93
CA ALA A 109 -23.71 6.36 17.76
C ALA A 109 -23.75 5.91 16.29
N ALA A 110 -23.87 6.84 15.34
CA ALA A 110 -23.86 6.53 13.91
C ALA A 110 -22.52 5.93 13.45
N ILE A 111 -21.39 6.51 13.89
CA ILE A 111 -20.04 5.99 13.61
C ILE A 111 -19.88 4.59 14.22
N ALA A 112 -20.27 4.40 15.48
CA ALA A 112 -20.16 3.10 16.15
C ALA A 112 -21.03 2.02 15.48
N ALA A 113 -22.26 2.36 15.10
CA ALA A 113 -23.15 1.45 14.37
C ALA A 113 -22.57 1.07 13.00
N PHE A 114 -22.04 2.04 12.26
CA PHE A 114 -21.38 1.81 10.98
C PHE A 114 -20.13 0.93 11.13
N LEU A 115 -19.27 1.21 12.12
CA LEU A 115 -18.07 0.40 12.36
C LEU A 115 -18.42 -1.02 12.83
N GLY A 116 -19.50 -1.18 13.60
CA GLY A 116 -20.06 -2.49 13.95
C GLY A 116 -20.53 -3.25 12.72
N PHE A 117 -21.23 -2.58 11.79
CA PHE A 117 -21.60 -3.15 10.50
C PHE A 117 -20.38 -3.55 9.67
N ALA A 118 -19.39 -2.66 9.54
CA ALA A 118 -18.15 -2.92 8.81
C ALA A 118 -17.41 -4.14 9.38
N MET A 119 -17.26 -4.20 10.70
CA MET A 119 -16.64 -5.31 11.41
C MET A 119 -17.28 -6.67 11.05
N ILE A 120 -18.60 -6.71 10.92
CA ILE A 120 -19.36 -7.94 10.69
C ILE A 120 -19.42 -8.30 9.20
N GLN A 121 -19.68 -7.31 8.34
CA GLN A 121 -20.09 -7.52 6.95
C GLN A 121 -18.98 -7.31 5.92
N PHE A 122 -17.93 -6.55 6.25
CA PHE A 122 -16.82 -6.38 5.31
C PHE A 122 -16.08 -7.70 5.12
N ARG A 123 -15.52 -7.88 3.94
CA ARG A 123 -14.76 -9.08 3.58
C ARG A 123 -13.41 -9.06 4.28
N ASP A 124 -12.82 -10.23 4.48
CA ASP A 124 -11.46 -10.33 4.99
C ASP A 124 -10.44 -9.92 3.91
N GLY A 125 -9.44 -9.14 4.33
CA GLY A 125 -8.27 -8.81 3.52
C GLY A 125 -7.13 -9.83 3.72
N PRO A 126 -5.91 -9.53 3.22
CA PRO A 126 -4.74 -10.41 3.34
C PRO A 126 -4.11 -10.48 4.74
N PHE A 127 -4.70 -9.81 5.74
CA PHE A 127 -4.17 -9.80 7.09
C PHE A 127 -5.15 -10.48 8.03
N ILE A 128 -4.71 -11.59 8.63
CA ILE A 128 -5.51 -12.36 9.59
C ILE A 128 -5.28 -11.85 11.03
N ARG A 129 -4.10 -11.30 11.33
CA ARG A 129 -3.69 -10.88 12.68
C ARG A 129 -3.54 -9.37 12.79
N PRO A 130 -3.86 -8.73 13.94
CA PRO A 130 -4.20 -9.37 15.22
C PRO A 130 -5.58 -10.05 15.23
N HIS A 131 -6.52 -9.57 14.41
CA HIS A 131 -7.79 -10.25 14.11
C HIS A 131 -8.38 -9.71 12.80
N PRO A 132 -9.14 -10.48 11.99
CA PRO A 132 -9.74 -9.95 10.77
C PRO A 132 -10.73 -8.81 11.01
N SER A 133 -11.51 -8.88 12.10
CA SER A 133 -12.39 -7.78 12.55
C SER A 133 -11.66 -6.45 12.72
N PHE A 134 -10.41 -6.47 13.19
CA PHE A 134 -9.61 -5.25 13.33
C PHE A 134 -9.39 -4.61 11.96
N TRP A 135 -8.95 -5.38 10.97
CA TRP A 135 -8.71 -4.86 9.61
C TRP A 135 -10.00 -4.41 8.91
N ARG A 136 -11.12 -5.11 9.13
CA ARG A 136 -12.44 -4.66 8.67
C ARG A 136 -12.85 -3.33 9.28
N ILE A 137 -12.59 -3.12 10.57
CA ILE A 137 -12.82 -1.82 11.24
C ILE A 137 -11.91 -0.75 10.63
N ILE A 138 -10.62 -1.02 10.43
CA ILE A 138 -9.69 -0.07 9.77
C ILE A 138 -10.20 0.31 8.37
N LEU A 139 -10.69 -0.65 7.59
CA LEU A 139 -11.33 -0.37 6.29
C LEU A 139 -12.59 0.50 6.45
N GLY A 140 -13.42 0.22 7.47
CA GLY A 140 -14.59 1.03 7.81
C GLY A 140 -14.22 2.47 8.19
N VAL A 141 -13.20 2.66 9.02
CA VAL A 141 -12.68 3.99 9.37
C VAL A 141 -12.20 4.72 8.12
N ASN A 142 -11.53 4.04 7.19
CA ASN A 142 -11.14 4.63 5.92
C ASN A 142 -12.34 5.05 5.07
N LEU A 143 -13.41 4.27 5.05
CA LEU A 143 -14.61 4.65 4.31
C LEU A 143 -15.29 5.87 4.94
N LEU A 144 -15.35 5.95 6.27
CA LEU A 144 -15.86 7.14 6.96
C LEU A 144 -15.00 8.38 6.67
N TYR A 145 -13.68 8.22 6.67
CA TYR A 145 -12.75 9.29 6.35
C TYR A 145 -12.92 9.76 4.90
N GLU A 146 -13.04 8.84 3.95
CA GLU A 146 -13.31 9.16 2.54
C GLU A 146 -14.65 9.88 2.37
N LEU A 147 -15.72 9.44 3.04
CA LEU A 147 -17.00 10.13 3.01
C LEU A 147 -16.91 11.56 3.59
N ALA A 148 -16.12 11.74 4.64
CA ALA A 148 -15.87 13.06 5.21
C ALA A 148 -15.06 13.96 4.25
N LEU A 149 -14.06 13.41 3.55
CA LEU A 149 -13.31 14.13 2.53
C LEU A 149 -14.17 14.52 1.34
N VAL A 150 -15.01 13.61 0.85
CA VAL A 150 -15.99 13.90 -0.22
C VAL A 150 -16.92 15.02 0.23
N PHE A 151 -17.41 14.99 1.48
CA PHE A 151 -18.21 16.08 2.02
C PHE A 151 -17.44 17.41 2.06
N LEU A 152 -16.20 17.40 2.57
CA LEU A 152 -15.33 18.58 2.64
C LEU A 152 -14.96 19.13 1.26
N LEU A 153 -14.85 18.28 0.24
CA LEU A 153 -14.59 18.68 -1.13
C LEU A 153 -15.67 19.64 -1.67
N PHE A 154 -16.91 19.54 -1.18
CA PHE A 154 -17.98 20.48 -1.53
C PHE A 154 -17.98 21.75 -0.69
N GLN A 155 -17.21 21.84 0.39
CA GLN A 155 -17.11 23.01 1.25
C GLN A 155 -16.03 23.99 0.77
N ASP A 156 -16.23 25.28 1.04
CA ASP A 156 -15.21 26.30 0.87
C ASP A 156 -14.20 26.25 2.02
N LEU A 157 -12.96 26.71 1.77
CA LEU A 157 -11.87 26.63 2.74
C LEU A 157 -12.22 27.29 4.08
N ASN A 158 -12.83 28.48 4.05
CA ASN A 158 -13.22 29.19 5.28
C ASN A 158 -14.32 28.44 6.05
N THR A 159 -15.29 27.85 5.35
CA THR A 159 -16.31 27.00 5.96
C THR A 159 -15.67 25.76 6.57
N ALA A 160 -14.76 25.09 5.85
CA ALA A 160 -14.03 23.94 6.36
C ALA A 160 -13.25 24.26 7.65
N ARG A 161 -12.54 25.40 7.70
CA ARG A 161 -11.86 25.89 8.91
C ARG A 161 -12.82 26.09 10.08
N GLN A 162 -13.97 26.71 9.84
CA GLN A 162 -15.02 26.84 10.86
C GLN A 162 -15.59 25.48 11.29
N MET A 163 -15.70 24.52 10.37
CA MET A 163 -16.16 23.17 10.71
C MET A 163 -15.18 22.42 11.59
N MET A 164 -13.87 22.67 11.45
CA MET A 164 -12.86 22.07 12.33
C MET A 164 -13.04 22.49 13.79
N THR A 165 -13.65 23.64 14.08
CA THR A 165 -13.92 24.09 15.45
C THR A 165 -14.96 23.24 16.18
N TYR A 166 -15.77 22.45 15.45
CA TYR A 166 -16.68 21.49 16.06
C TYR A 166 -15.95 20.25 16.60
N ILE A 167 -14.78 19.94 16.04
CA ILE A 167 -13.92 18.83 16.46
C ILE A 167 -13.03 19.29 17.62
N ASP A 168 -12.34 20.41 17.44
CA ASP A 168 -11.50 21.03 18.46
C ASP A 168 -11.70 22.54 18.46
N SER A 169 -12.16 23.09 19.58
CA SER A 169 -12.46 24.51 19.73
C SER A 169 -11.25 25.44 19.63
N SER A 170 -10.03 24.91 19.71
CA SER A 170 -8.79 25.68 19.54
C SER A 170 -8.42 25.95 18.07
N LEU A 171 -9.05 25.26 17.12
CA LEU A 171 -8.80 25.41 15.69
C LEU A 171 -9.49 26.65 15.10
N GLY A 172 -9.20 26.95 13.83
CA GLY A 172 -9.79 28.07 13.10
C GLY A 172 -9.07 29.41 13.33
N VAL A 173 -7.88 29.38 13.92
CA VAL A 173 -7.02 30.55 14.13
C VAL A 173 -5.76 30.41 13.24
N PRO A 174 -5.35 31.46 12.50
CA PRO A 174 -4.11 31.43 11.72
C PRO A 174 -2.90 31.17 12.62
N LEU A 175 -2.01 30.27 12.17
CA LEU A 175 -0.77 29.95 12.87
C LEU A 175 0.37 30.87 12.39
N PRO A 176 1.34 31.19 13.28
CA PRO A 176 2.55 31.89 12.85
C PRO A 176 3.34 31.00 11.89
N GLU A 177 3.89 31.61 10.83
CA GLU A 177 4.80 30.92 9.94
C GLU A 177 6.09 30.58 10.70
N LYS A 178 6.51 29.30 10.63
CA LYS A 178 7.78 28.83 11.18
C LYS A 178 8.72 28.49 10.03
N ASN A 179 9.91 29.08 10.04
CA ASN A 179 11.01 28.76 9.15
C ASN A 179 12.07 28.01 9.96
N TYR A 180 12.50 26.84 9.50
CA TYR A 180 13.49 26.02 10.21
C TYR A 180 14.93 26.32 9.75
N ALA A 181 15.11 27.05 8.64
CA ALA A 181 16.40 27.45 8.10
C ALA A 181 16.89 28.83 8.60
N GLU A 182 16.66 29.18 9.87
CA GLU A 182 17.09 30.47 10.43
C GLU A 182 18.61 30.54 10.74
N ASP A 183 19.21 29.43 11.19
CA ASP A 183 20.65 29.29 11.45
C ASP A 183 21.18 27.96 10.89
N CYS A 184 21.95 28.03 9.80
CA CYS A 184 22.52 26.85 9.14
C CYS A 184 24.02 26.66 9.39
N ASP A 185 24.60 27.37 10.37
CA ASP A 185 26.00 27.19 10.71
C ASP A 185 26.25 25.80 11.32
N LEU A 186 27.30 25.11 10.84
CA LEU A 186 27.70 23.79 11.33
C LEU A 186 28.46 23.89 12.66
N THR A 187 27.77 24.33 13.71
CA THR A 187 28.31 24.33 15.08
C THR A 187 27.70 23.19 15.91
N PRO A 188 28.44 22.64 16.89
CA PRO A 188 27.88 21.59 17.77
C PRO A 188 26.57 22.00 18.47
N LYS A 189 26.41 23.30 18.75
CA LYS A 189 25.19 23.84 19.37
C LYS A 189 24.02 23.83 18.39
N THR A 190 24.23 24.27 17.15
CA THR A 190 23.21 24.28 16.10
C THR A 190 22.78 22.85 15.77
N LEU A 191 23.72 21.91 15.65
CA LEU A 191 23.41 20.49 15.45
C LEU A 191 22.61 19.90 16.63
N TRP A 192 23.01 20.19 17.88
CA TRP A 192 22.28 19.68 19.05
C TRP A 192 20.84 20.22 19.11
N ASN A 193 20.64 21.47 18.72
CA ASN A 193 19.31 22.08 18.68
C ASN A 193 18.43 21.53 17.55
N ALA A 194 19.03 21.07 16.45
CA ALA A 194 18.31 20.43 15.34
C ALA A 194 17.94 18.96 15.64
N VAL A 195 18.66 18.29 16.55
CA VAL A 195 18.27 16.94 17.00
C VAL A 195 17.09 17.04 17.97
N ASP A 196 15.88 17.00 17.41
CA ASP A 196 14.64 17.16 18.17
C ASP A 196 13.64 16.02 17.92
N ILE A 197 12.35 16.27 18.20
CA ILE A 197 11.27 15.31 17.99
C ILE A 197 11.08 14.94 16.52
N PHE A 198 11.46 15.80 15.57
CA PHE A 198 11.37 15.53 14.13
C PHE A 198 12.35 14.44 13.71
N CYS A 199 13.57 14.40 14.28
CA CYS A 199 14.50 13.27 14.06
C CYS A 199 13.88 11.92 14.44
N LEU A 200 13.20 11.87 15.59
CA LEU A 200 12.50 10.65 16.03
C LEU A 200 11.32 10.34 15.10
N ALA A 201 10.55 11.35 14.68
CA ALA A 201 9.44 11.19 13.76
C ALA A 201 9.90 10.69 12.38
N HIS A 202 11.01 11.19 11.85
CA HIS A 202 11.65 10.70 10.63
C HIS A 202 12.06 9.23 10.79
N ALA A 203 12.84 8.90 11.83
CA ALA A 203 13.28 7.53 12.04
C ALA A 203 12.11 6.53 12.21
N LEU A 204 11.07 6.89 12.98
CA LEU A 204 9.87 6.06 13.14
C LEU A 204 9.02 5.98 11.88
N GLY A 205 8.89 7.08 11.14
CA GLY A 205 8.19 7.13 9.86
C GLY A 205 8.83 6.19 8.84
N TRP A 206 10.16 6.25 8.71
CA TRP A 206 10.93 5.38 7.81
C TRP A 206 10.95 3.92 8.24
N PHE A 207 10.93 3.65 9.55
CA PHE A 207 10.66 2.32 10.06
C PHE A 207 9.30 1.79 9.58
N GLY A 208 8.24 2.59 9.72
CA GLY A 208 6.89 2.24 9.27
C GLY A 208 6.81 2.00 7.75
N LYS A 209 7.41 2.90 6.96
CA LYS A 209 7.49 2.78 5.49
C LYS A 209 8.19 1.50 5.05
N ALA A 210 9.30 1.15 5.70
CA ALA A 210 10.00 -0.10 5.44
C ALA A 210 9.12 -1.33 5.73
N MET A 211 8.28 -1.30 6.77
CA MET A 211 7.33 -2.40 7.04
C MET A 211 6.21 -2.52 5.99
N ILE A 212 5.80 -1.40 5.39
CA ILE A 212 4.79 -1.39 4.34
C ILE A 212 5.38 -1.90 3.01
N LEU A 213 6.50 -1.32 2.56
CA LEU A 213 7.08 -1.60 1.24
C LEU A 213 7.92 -2.87 1.19
N ARG A 214 8.51 -3.25 2.34
CA ARG A 214 9.34 -4.45 2.53
C ARG A 214 10.47 -4.59 1.50
N ASP A 215 10.95 -3.46 0.99
CA ASP A 215 12.03 -3.37 0.01
C ASP A 215 12.94 -2.18 0.36
N TYR A 216 14.22 -2.48 0.56
CA TYR A 216 15.22 -1.50 0.99
C TYR A 216 15.46 -0.42 -0.07
N TRP A 217 15.52 -0.81 -1.35
CA TRP A 217 15.80 0.13 -2.43
C TRP A 217 14.63 1.08 -2.66
N PHE A 218 13.40 0.60 -2.51
CA PHE A 218 12.21 1.47 -2.63
C PHE A 218 12.18 2.51 -1.54
N CYS A 219 12.52 2.13 -0.31
CA CYS A 219 12.63 3.09 0.80
C CYS A 219 13.70 4.14 0.51
N TRP A 220 14.86 3.75 -0.03
CA TRP A 220 15.89 4.72 -0.41
C TRP A 220 15.45 5.68 -1.52
N ILE A 221 14.80 5.15 -2.57
CA ILE A 221 14.28 5.98 -3.67
C ILE A 221 13.25 6.97 -3.12
N LEU A 222 12.31 6.51 -2.27
CA LEU A 222 11.34 7.40 -1.65
C LEU A 222 12.00 8.42 -0.72
N SER A 223 13.05 8.05 0.01
CA SER A 223 13.75 8.95 0.94
C SER A 223 14.32 10.13 0.20
N ILE A 224 15.10 9.85 -0.85
CA ILE A 224 15.66 10.90 -1.71
C ILE A 224 14.56 11.67 -2.43
N ALA A 225 13.52 10.98 -2.93
CA ALA A 225 12.43 11.65 -3.64
C ALA A 225 11.65 12.60 -2.73
N PHE A 226 11.45 12.27 -1.45
CA PHE A 226 10.76 13.11 -0.49
C PHE A 226 11.56 14.40 -0.20
N GLU A 227 12.87 14.31 0.04
CA GLU A 227 13.71 15.53 0.17
C GLU A 227 13.64 16.42 -1.07
N LEU A 228 13.65 15.81 -2.26
CA LEU A 228 13.50 16.56 -3.51
C LEU A 228 12.12 17.23 -3.62
N MET A 229 11.06 16.64 -3.04
CA MET A 229 9.75 17.26 -2.93
C MET A 229 9.81 18.49 -2.01
N GLU A 230 10.47 18.38 -0.86
CA GLU A 230 10.61 19.49 0.08
C GLU A 230 11.37 20.66 -0.54
N TYR A 231 12.54 20.42 -1.14
CA TYR A 231 13.26 21.44 -1.90
C TYR A 231 12.42 22.05 -3.02
N SER A 232 11.59 21.24 -3.68
CA SER A 232 10.71 21.71 -4.75
C SER A 232 9.58 22.59 -4.24
N LEU A 233 9.08 22.34 -3.02
CA LEU A 233 7.85 22.91 -2.48
C LEU A 233 8.07 23.93 -1.36
N GLN A 234 9.30 24.15 -0.89
CA GLN A 234 9.64 25.16 0.14
C GLN A 234 9.19 26.59 -0.20
N HIS A 235 9.06 26.92 -1.49
CA HIS A 235 8.53 28.22 -1.92
C HIS A 235 7.01 28.37 -1.69
N GLN A 236 6.29 27.25 -1.50
CA GLN A 236 4.87 27.24 -1.17
C GLN A 236 4.65 27.06 0.33
N LEU A 237 5.42 26.19 0.97
CA LEU A 237 5.34 25.91 2.40
C LEU A 237 6.68 26.25 3.07
N PRO A 238 6.77 27.36 3.84
CA PRO A 238 7.98 27.72 4.57
C PRO A 238 8.49 26.65 5.53
N ASN A 239 7.60 25.76 5.99
CA ASN A 239 7.96 24.61 6.82
C ASN A 239 8.96 23.64 6.16
N PHE A 240 9.06 23.61 4.83
CA PHE A 240 10.03 22.77 4.10
C PHE A 240 11.37 23.46 3.86
N ALA A 241 11.53 24.71 4.33
CA ALA A 241 12.79 25.41 4.25
C ALA A 241 13.65 24.98 5.46
N GLU A 242 14.52 24.01 5.23
CA GLU A 242 15.49 23.50 6.20
C GLU A 242 16.92 23.66 5.68
N CYS A 243 17.90 23.46 6.55
CA CYS A 243 19.30 23.60 6.17
C CYS A 243 19.72 22.47 5.24
N TRP A 244 20.67 22.73 4.33
CA TRP A 244 21.11 21.70 3.36
C TRP A 244 21.63 20.42 4.03
N TRP A 245 22.28 20.57 5.18
CA TRP A 245 22.82 19.45 5.95
C TRP A 245 21.73 18.73 6.73
N ASP A 246 20.60 19.39 7.03
CA ASP A 246 19.45 18.77 7.67
C ASP A 246 18.84 17.75 6.71
N HIS A 247 18.40 18.22 5.53
CA HIS A 247 17.90 17.38 4.43
C HIS A 247 18.81 16.17 4.11
N TRP A 248 20.09 16.43 3.81
CA TRP A 248 20.94 15.37 3.25
C TRP A 248 21.66 14.53 4.31
N ILE A 249 22.10 15.13 5.42
CA ILE A 249 22.87 14.42 6.44
C ILE A 249 21.93 13.90 7.52
N LEU A 250 21.16 14.78 8.17
CA LEU A 250 20.36 14.40 9.31
C LEU A 250 19.16 13.55 8.89
N ASP A 251 18.41 13.97 7.88
CA ASP A 251 17.24 13.23 7.41
C ASP A 251 17.64 12.04 6.57
N VAL A 252 18.19 12.23 5.36
CA VAL A 252 18.46 11.08 4.47
C VAL A 252 19.46 10.08 5.05
N MET A 253 20.65 10.54 5.45
CA MET A 253 21.74 9.64 5.82
C MET A 253 21.63 9.10 7.25
N VAL A 254 21.02 9.83 8.18
CA VAL A 254 20.91 9.41 9.59
C VAL A 254 19.51 8.88 9.89
N CYS A 255 18.49 9.73 9.97
CA CYS A 255 17.16 9.37 10.45
C CYS A 255 16.45 8.39 9.52
N ASN A 256 16.36 8.71 8.23
CA ASN A 256 15.66 7.92 7.22
C ASN A 256 16.34 6.58 6.99
N TRP A 257 17.68 6.59 6.89
CA TRP A 257 18.47 5.36 6.79
C TRP A 257 18.34 4.49 8.03
N LEU A 258 18.46 5.05 9.25
CA LEU A 258 18.33 4.30 10.50
C LEU A 258 16.95 3.64 10.61
N GLY A 259 15.89 4.41 10.36
CA GLY A 259 14.52 3.91 10.34
C GLY A 259 14.34 2.79 9.34
N THR A 260 14.80 2.99 8.10
CA THR A 260 14.75 1.99 7.03
C THR A 260 15.52 0.73 7.41
N TYR A 261 16.75 0.86 7.93
CA TYR A 261 17.59 -0.26 8.35
C TYR A 261 16.92 -1.09 9.45
N LEU A 262 16.42 -0.43 10.50
CA LEU A 262 15.71 -1.09 11.60
C LEU A 262 14.42 -1.76 11.12
N GLY A 263 13.66 -1.09 10.24
CA GLY A 263 12.43 -1.63 9.66
C GLY A 263 12.70 -2.87 8.79
N MET A 264 13.76 -2.84 7.98
CA MET A 264 14.17 -4.01 7.18
C MET A 264 14.69 -5.16 8.06
N LYS A 265 15.42 -4.87 9.14
CA LYS A 265 15.82 -5.90 10.12
C LYS A 265 14.63 -6.53 10.83
N PHE A 266 13.63 -5.71 11.18
CA PHE A 266 12.37 -6.20 11.69
C PHE A 266 11.67 -7.12 10.68
N CYS A 267 11.59 -6.70 9.41
CA CYS A 267 11.04 -7.52 8.33
C CYS A 267 11.74 -8.88 8.20
N GLN A 268 13.09 -8.89 8.17
CA GLN A 268 13.91 -10.11 8.11
C GLN A 268 13.67 -11.04 9.30
N TYR A 269 13.53 -10.47 10.51
CA TYR A 269 13.28 -11.26 11.71
C TYR A 269 11.93 -12.01 11.64
N PHE A 270 10.88 -11.36 11.13
CA PHE A 270 9.56 -11.98 11.01
C PHE A 270 9.40 -12.88 9.77
N GLU A 271 10.14 -12.63 8.69
CA GLU A 271 10.17 -13.50 7.50
C GLU A 271 10.71 -14.90 7.84
N VAL A 272 11.70 -14.99 8.74
CA VAL A 272 12.37 -16.25 9.10
C VAL A 272 11.68 -16.97 10.28
N LYS A 273 10.58 -16.42 10.82
CA LYS A 273 9.93 -16.97 12.01
C LYS A 273 9.25 -18.33 11.70
N PRO A 274 9.64 -19.43 12.37
CA PRO A 274 9.03 -20.74 12.12
C PRO A 274 7.57 -20.77 12.59
N TYR A 275 6.70 -21.36 11.77
CA TYR A 275 5.27 -21.49 12.05
C TYR A 275 5.03 -22.57 13.14
N GLU A 276 4.34 -22.19 14.22
CA GLU A 276 3.88 -23.13 15.24
C GLU A 276 2.50 -23.70 14.88
N TRP A 277 2.48 -24.93 14.37
CA TRP A 277 1.26 -25.63 13.90
C TRP A 277 0.36 -26.21 15.02
N ARG A 278 0.77 -26.15 16.29
CA ARG A 278 -0.01 -26.71 17.41
C ARG A 278 -1.18 -25.78 17.74
N GLY A 279 -2.36 -26.29 18.08
CA GLY A 279 -3.53 -25.48 18.45
C GLY A 279 -3.51 -24.92 19.89
N PHE A 280 -4.32 -23.90 20.19
CA PHE A 280 -4.42 -23.32 21.55
C PHE A 280 -4.79 -24.38 22.60
N ARG A 281 -5.68 -25.30 22.23
CA ARG A 281 -6.09 -26.46 23.04
C ARG A 281 -4.95 -27.44 23.35
N GLN A 282 -3.91 -27.50 22.50
CA GLN A 282 -2.78 -28.40 22.66
C GLN A 282 -1.63 -27.77 23.49
N THR A 283 -1.73 -26.47 23.83
CA THR A 283 -0.69 -25.75 24.58
C THR A 283 -0.90 -25.90 26.09
N ARG A 284 -0.02 -26.65 26.77
CA ARG A 284 -0.04 -26.83 28.24
C ARG A 284 0.75 -25.71 28.93
N GLY A 285 0.19 -25.16 30.03
CA GLY A 285 0.81 -24.14 30.88
C GLY A 285 0.36 -22.70 30.63
N ILE A 286 0.15 -21.92 31.71
CA ILE A 286 -0.33 -20.52 31.67
C ILE A 286 0.68 -19.61 30.97
N ARG A 287 1.99 -19.77 31.26
CA ARG A 287 3.07 -18.99 30.61
C ARG A 287 3.13 -19.23 29.10
N SER A 288 2.95 -20.48 28.66
CA SER A 288 2.92 -20.85 27.24
C SER A 288 1.67 -20.30 26.54
N LYS A 289 0.52 -20.30 27.23
CA LYS A 289 -0.70 -19.65 26.74
C LYS A 289 -0.55 -18.13 26.63
N ALA A 290 0.05 -17.47 27.63
CA ALA A 290 0.31 -16.03 27.60
C ALA A 290 1.30 -15.65 26.49
N LYS A 291 2.39 -16.40 26.33
CA LYS A 291 3.34 -16.24 25.19
C LYS A 291 2.63 -16.37 23.84
N ARG A 292 1.65 -17.28 23.73
CA ARG A 292 0.85 -17.47 22.53
C ARG A 292 -0.13 -16.31 22.27
N VAL A 293 -0.79 -15.79 23.31
CA VAL A 293 -1.63 -14.59 23.19
C VAL A 293 -0.79 -13.41 22.70
N LEU A 294 0.40 -13.23 23.26
CA LEU A 294 1.35 -12.21 22.80
C LEU A 294 1.82 -12.46 21.36
N SER A 295 2.02 -13.72 20.95
CA SER A 295 2.40 -14.05 19.57
C SER A 295 1.25 -13.88 18.55
N GLN A 296 -0.02 -13.80 18.96
CA GLN A 296 -1.13 -13.45 18.06
C GLN A 296 -1.06 -12.01 17.56
N PHE A 297 -0.38 -11.12 18.29
CA PHE A 297 -0.11 -9.76 17.82
C PHE A 297 1.04 -9.71 16.82
N SER A 298 1.78 -10.81 16.63
CA SER A 298 2.78 -10.90 15.55
C SER A 298 2.13 -11.31 14.23
N PRO A 299 2.62 -10.79 13.08
CA PRO A 299 2.08 -11.11 11.76
C PRO A 299 1.95 -12.62 11.52
N HIS A 300 0.91 -13.03 10.78
CA HIS A 300 0.70 -14.43 10.43
C HIS A 300 1.69 -14.86 9.35
N ASP A 301 1.67 -14.20 8.19
CA ASP A 301 2.66 -14.32 7.13
C ASP A 301 3.39 -12.98 6.97
N PHE A 302 4.71 -13.04 6.82
CA PHE A 302 5.55 -11.86 6.62
C PHE A 302 6.52 -12.10 5.45
N THR A 303 5.98 -12.00 4.24
CA THR A 303 6.71 -12.19 2.99
C THR A 303 7.42 -10.91 2.54
N ALA A 304 8.67 -11.05 2.09
CA ALA A 304 9.38 -10.01 1.36
C ALA A 304 8.73 -9.74 0.00
N PHE A 305 8.75 -8.48 -0.45
CA PHE A 305 8.17 -8.08 -1.74
C PHE A 305 9.28 -7.96 -2.78
N LYS A 306 9.11 -8.66 -3.91
CA LYS A 306 10.00 -8.57 -5.07
C LYS A 306 9.26 -7.88 -6.21
N TRP A 307 9.35 -6.56 -6.27
CA TRP A 307 8.52 -5.73 -7.15
C TRP A 307 8.86 -5.80 -8.64
N GLY A 308 10.06 -6.27 -9.02
CA GLY A 308 10.42 -6.44 -10.44
C GLY A 308 10.39 -5.15 -11.25
N THR A 309 10.98 -4.07 -10.74
CA THR A 309 10.90 -2.68 -11.25
C THR A 309 11.06 -2.47 -12.75
N ALA A 310 11.77 -3.35 -13.46
CA ALA A 310 12.01 -3.24 -14.88
C ALA A 310 11.85 -4.57 -15.63
N THR A 311 11.06 -5.52 -15.10
CA THR A 311 10.82 -6.81 -15.76
C THR A 311 9.91 -6.63 -16.99
N ASP A 312 8.84 -5.86 -16.84
CA ASP A 312 7.96 -5.46 -17.91
C ASP A 312 7.41 -4.03 -17.68
N PHE A 313 6.69 -3.52 -18.67
CA PHE A 313 6.12 -2.17 -18.61
C PHE A 313 5.05 -2.02 -17.52
N LEU A 314 4.32 -3.09 -17.18
CA LEU A 314 3.26 -3.06 -16.18
C LEU A 314 3.85 -2.91 -14.77
N HIS A 315 4.86 -3.71 -14.44
CA HIS A 315 5.57 -3.64 -13.16
C HIS A 315 6.26 -2.28 -13.02
N PHE A 316 6.95 -1.81 -14.06
CA PHE A 316 7.54 -0.46 -14.06
C PHE A 316 6.48 0.62 -13.77
N SER A 317 5.39 0.64 -14.52
CA SER A 317 4.33 1.65 -14.36
C SER A 317 3.68 1.57 -12.98
N THR A 318 3.51 0.36 -12.45
CA THR A 318 2.88 0.17 -11.15
C THR A 318 3.79 0.60 -10.02
N VAL A 319 5.10 0.36 -10.12
CA VAL A 319 6.08 0.86 -9.15
C VAL A 319 6.11 2.38 -9.17
N VAL A 320 6.16 3.01 -10.36
CA VAL A 320 6.13 4.47 -10.47
C VAL A 320 4.85 5.04 -9.84
N LEU A 321 3.69 4.43 -10.12
CA LEU A 321 2.43 4.85 -9.52
C LEU A 321 2.41 4.66 -8.00
N LEU A 322 2.92 3.53 -7.50
CA LEU A 322 3.03 3.27 -6.06
C LEU A 322 3.88 4.33 -5.37
N LEU A 323 5.06 4.66 -5.92
CA LEU A 323 5.94 5.68 -5.38
C LEU A 323 5.28 7.06 -5.41
N ALA A 324 4.59 7.42 -6.51
CA ALA A 324 3.88 8.69 -6.61
C ALA A 324 2.72 8.80 -5.59
N VAL A 325 1.95 7.73 -5.38
CA VAL A 325 0.88 7.70 -4.38
C VAL A 325 1.44 7.79 -2.96
N PHE A 326 2.59 7.18 -2.67
CA PHE A 326 3.29 7.33 -1.39
C PHE A 326 3.70 8.79 -1.13
N LEU A 327 4.37 9.41 -2.10
CA LEU A 327 4.76 10.82 -2.00
C LEU A 327 3.56 11.73 -1.81
N ALA A 328 2.46 11.49 -2.54
CA ALA A 328 1.21 12.22 -2.34
C ALA A 328 0.65 12.02 -0.93
N ALA A 329 0.58 10.77 -0.45
CA ALA A 329 0.08 10.46 0.89
C ALA A 329 0.90 11.15 2.00
N GLU A 330 2.20 11.36 1.76
CA GLU A 330 3.10 12.04 2.69
C GLU A 330 3.04 13.56 2.60
N LEU A 331 2.85 14.14 1.41
CA LEU A 331 2.72 15.58 1.23
C LEU A 331 1.35 16.12 1.65
N ASN A 332 0.28 15.34 1.45
CA ASN A 332 -1.08 15.72 1.79
C ASN A 332 -1.25 16.28 3.23
N PRO A 333 -0.71 15.67 4.31
CA PRO A 333 -0.85 16.21 5.66
C PRO A 333 -0.17 17.57 5.82
N PHE A 334 0.94 17.86 5.13
CA PHE A 334 1.60 19.18 5.19
C PHE A 334 0.74 20.28 4.56
N TYR A 335 0.08 19.98 3.44
CA TYR A 335 -0.86 20.92 2.83
C TYR A 335 -2.14 21.05 3.65
N LEU A 336 -2.74 19.94 4.09
CA LEU A 336 -3.97 19.96 4.87
C LEU A 336 -3.78 20.73 6.18
N LYS A 337 -2.66 20.53 6.89
CA LYS A 337 -2.38 21.29 8.12
C LYS A 337 -2.21 22.78 7.86
N SER A 338 -1.52 23.15 6.78
CA SER A 338 -1.31 24.55 6.40
C SER A 338 -2.65 25.21 6.03
N LEU A 339 -3.44 24.56 5.18
CA LEU A 339 -4.73 25.07 4.73
C LEU A 339 -5.74 25.18 5.88
N LEU A 340 -5.83 24.18 6.76
CA LEU A 340 -6.79 24.15 7.86
C LEU A 340 -6.28 24.80 9.16
N TRP A 341 -5.08 25.36 9.16
CA TRP A 341 -4.43 25.97 10.33
C TRP A 341 -4.32 25.01 11.53
N MET A 342 -3.71 23.84 11.29
CA MET A 342 -3.38 22.86 12.33
C MET A 342 -1.88 22.83 12.59
N GLU A 343 -1.49 22.80 13.86
CA GLU A 343 -0.08 22.68 14.27
C GLU A 343 0.45 21.27 13.94
N PRO A 344 1.73 21.09 13.60
CA PRO A 344 2.29 19.79 13.22
C PRO A 344 2.11 18.67 14.26
N ASP A 345 2.13 19.02 15.54
CA ASP A 345 1.97 18.13 16.69
C ASP A 345 0.49 17.93 17.10
N HIS A 346 -0.45 18.55 16.39
CA HIS A 346 -1.87 18.41 16.66
C HIS A 346 -2.31 16.93 16.52
N PRO A 347 -3.08 16.38 17.47
CA PRO A 347 -3.45 14.96 17.48
C PRO A 347 -4.10 14.46 16.19
N ILE A 348 -4.89 15.29 15.50
CA ILE A 348 -5.51 14.91 14.21
C ILE A 348 -4.46 14.53 13.16
N ILE A 349 -3.33 15.25 13.10
CA ILE A 349 -2.27 14.97 12.13
C ILE A 349 -1.57 13.66 12.49
N ILE A 350 -1.21 13.49 13.75
CA ILE A 350 -0.55 12.27 14.26
C ILE A 350 -1.46 11.05 14.05
N LEU A 351 -2.76 11.18 14.38
CA LEU A 351 -3.76 10.13 14.16
C LEU A 351 -3.91 9.81 12.68
N ARG A 352 -3.91 10.81 11.79
CA ARG A 352 -3.97 10.60 10.35
C ARG A 352 -2.74 9.85 9.83
N LEU A 353 -1.53 10.19 10.30
CA LEU A 353 -0.31 9.48 9.93
C LEU A 353 -0.35 7.99 10.35
N ALA A 354 -0.73 7.73 11.62
CA ALA A 354 -0.89 6.37 12.12
C ALA A 354 -1.99 5.61 11.37
N PHE A 355 -3.10 6.27 11.07
CA PHE A 355 -4.23 5.72 10.33
C PHE A 355 -3.84 5.33 8.90
N VAL A 356 -3.20 6.22 8.14
CA VAL A 356 -2.73 5.92 6.77
C VAL A 356 -1.71 4.78 6.79
N PHE A 357 -0.80 4.74 7.78
CA PHE A 357 0.12 3.62 7.97
C PHE A 357 -0.64 2.28 8.14
N LEU A 358 -1.66 2.24 9.01
CA LEU A 358 -2.48 1.04 9.21
C LEU A 358 -3.25 0.63 7.95
N CYS A 359 -3.77 1.57 7.16
CA CYS A 359 -4.42 1.27 5.89
C CYS A 359 -3.43 0.78 4.82
N ALA A 360 -2.22 1.34 4.80
CA ALA A 360 -1.21 1.04 3.80
C ALA A 360 -0.64 -0.39 3.92
N LEU A 361 -0.56 -0.93 5.15
CA LEU A 361 -0.09 -2.31 5.39
C LEU A 361 -0.83 -3.38 4.56
N PRO A 362 -2.16 -3.55 4.67
CA PRO A 362 -2.90 -4.48 3.82
C PRO A 362 -3.01 -3.99 2.37
N ALA A 363 -3.11 -2.68 2.11
CA ALA A 363 -3.23 -2.15 0.76
C ALA A 363 -2.03 -2.50 -0.13
N VAL A 364 -0.81 -2.26 0.33
CA VAL A 364 0.40 -2.56 -0.46
C VAL A 364 0.57 -4.07 -0.66
N ARG A 365 0.15 -4.88 0.32
CA ARG A 365 0.09 -6.34 0.16
C ARG A 365 -0.91 -6.77 -0.91
N GLU A 366 -2.12 -6.20 -0.91
CA GLU A 366 -3.14 -6.46 -1.95
C GLU A 366 -2.63 -6.05 -3.33
N LEU A 367 -1.98 -4.88 -3.44
CA LEU A 367 -1.39 -4.41 -4.69
C LEU A 367 -0.30 -5.37 -5.20
N TYR A 368 0.61 -5.78 -4.31
CA TYR A 368 1.66 -6.74 -4.64
C TYR A 368 1.08 -8.05 -5.18
N GLN A 369 0.03 -8.58 -4.55
CA GLN A 369 -0.64 -9.81 -4.99
C GLN A 369 -1.37 -9.61 -6.32
N TYR A 370 -2.04 -8.47 -6.51
CA TYR A 370 -2.75 -8.13 -7.75
C TYR A 370 -1.83 -8.15 -8.97
N ILE A 371 -0.59 -7.66 -8.82
CA ILE A 371 0.39 -7.58 -9.90
C ILE A 371 1.07 -8.93 -10.13
N ASN A 372 1.50 -9.60 -9.06
CA ASN A 372 2.37 -10.78 -9.16
C ASN A 372 1.62 -12.12 -9.25
N ASP A 373 0.34 -12.18 -8.83
CA ASP A 373 -0.49 -13.38 -8.91
C ASP A 373 -1.87 -13.07 -9.53
N PRO A 374 -1.91 -12.69 -10.82
CA PRO A 374 -3.15 -12.28 -11.50
C PRO A 374 -4.17 -13.41 -11.63
N ARG A 375 -3.77 -14.68 -11.42
CA ARG A 375 -4.70 -15.83 -11.40
C ARG A 375 -5.51 -15.86 -10.10
N ARG A 376 -4.93 -15.47 -8.97
CA ARG A 376 -5.62 -15.43 -7.66
C ARG A 376 -6.25 -14.08 -7.39
N ALA A 377 -5.64 -12.99 -7.83
CA ALA A 377 -6.09 -11.62 -7.58
C ALA A 377 -6.56 -10.95 -8.87
N VAL A 378 -7.76 -11.32 -9.34
CA VAL A 378 -8.33 -10.79 -10.60
C VAL A 378 -8.85 -9.35 -10.43
N ARG A 379 -9.26 -8.97 -9.22
CA ARG A 379 -9.71 -7.62 -8.89
C ARG A 379 -8.79 -6.99 -7.87
N MET A 380 -8.60 -5.69 -7.99
CA MET A 380 -7.90 -4.89 -7.00
C MET A 380 -8.59 -5.04 -5.64
N GLY A 381 -7.80 -5.24 -4.59
CA GLY A 381 -8.31 -5.43 -3.24
C GLY A 381 -8.99 -4.18 -2.68
N GLN A 382 -9.85 -4.36 -1.69
CA GLN A 382 -10.68 -3.28 -1.13
C GLN A 382 -9.86 -2.26 -0.35
N HIS A 383 -8.76 -2.67 0.33
CA HIS A 383 -7.92 -1.76 1.08
C HIS A 383 -7.11 -0.86 0.14
N VAL A 384 -6.48 -1.44 -0.89
CA VAL A 384 -5.73 -0.64 -1.88
C VAL A 384 -6.64 0.28 -2.67
N TRP A 385 -7.81 -0.22 -3.10
CA TRP A 385 -8.75 0.58 -3.88
C TRP A 385 -9.24 1.78 -3.07
N LEU A 386 -9.65 1.56 -1.82
CA LEU A 386 -10.18 2.62 -0.99
C LEU A 386 -9.09 3.59 -0.54
N LEU A 387 -7.89 3.11 -0.17
CA LEU A 387 -6.78 3.99 0.18
C LEU A 387 -6.37 4.86 -1.02
N LEU A 388 -6.34 4.30 -2.22
CA LEU A 388 -6.07 5.09 -3.44
C LEU A 388 -7.12 6.19 -3.63
N ALA A 389 -8.41 5.87 -3.46
CA ALA A 389 -9.48 6.87 -3.51
C ALA A 389 -9.25 7.97 -2.45
N THR A 390 -8.98 7.60 -1.20
CA THR A 390 -8.68 8.53 -0.11
C THR A 390 -7.55 9.51 -0.44
N ILE A 391 -6.40 9.01 -0.87
CA ILE A 391 -5.25 9.86 -1.18
C ILE A 391 -5.53 10.79 -2.37
N VAL A 392 -6.25 10.30 -3.39
CA VAL A 392 -6.66 11.12 -4.54
C VAL A 392 -7.69 12.18 -4.12
N THR A 393 -8.66 11.84 -3.28
CA THR A 393 -9.66 12.79 -2.78
C THR A 393 -9.02 13.86 -1.89
N GLU A 394 -8.06 13.50 -1.03
CA GLU A 394 -7.24 14.48 -0.29
C GLU A 394 -6.52 15.43 -1.25
N LEU A 395 -5.86 14.91 -2.29
CA LEU A 395 -5.19 15.73 -3.31
C LEU A 395 -6.17 16.69 -4.01
N LEU A 396 -7.38 16.24 -4.32
CA LEU A 396 -8.43 17.07 -4.93
C LEU A 396 -8.90 18.19 -4.00
N VAL A 397 -9.08 17.88 -2.71
CA VAL A 397 -9.41 18.87 -1.67
C VAL A 397 -8.30 19.91 -1.56
N ILE A 398 -7.04 19.48 -1.49
CA ILE A 398 -5.86 20.35 -1.44
C ILE A 398 -5.79 21.24 -2.68
N THR A 399 -5.88 20.68 -3.88
CA THR A 399 -5.81 21.47 -5.12
C THR A 399 -6.97 22.46 -5.25
N LYS A 400 -8.18 22.11 -4.79
CA LYS A 400 -9.31 23.05 -4.73
C LYS A 400 -8.98 24.24 -3.82
N TRP A 401 -8.59 23.95 -2.58
CA TRP A 401 -8.40 24.98 -1.54
C TRP A 401 -7.11 25.78 -1.68
N SER A 402 -6.10 25.26 -2.39
CA SER A 402 -4.82 25.93 -2.62
C SER A 402 -4.91 27.12 -3.59
N LYS A 403 -6.02 27.27 -4.32
CA LYS A 403 -6.20 28.36 -5.29
C LYS A 403 -6.11 29.72 -4.59
N GLY A 404 -5.10 30.50 -4.96
CA GLY A 404 -4.86 31.83 -4.38
C GLY A 404 -4.25 31.82 -2.97
N GLN A 405 -3.86 30.67 -2.42
CA GLN A 405 -3.15 30.58 -1.14
C GLN A 405 -1.63 30.71 -1.33
N PHE A 406 -1.08 30.05 -2.36
CA PHE A 406 0.36 30.05 -2.65
C PHE A 406 0.66 30.92 -3.87
N ALA A 407 1.01 32.19 -3.63
CA ALA A 407 1.23 33.17 -4.70
C ALA A 407 2.61 33.04 -5.38
N ALA A 408 3.60 32.43 -4.71
CA ALA A 408 4.94 32.28 -5.24
C ALA A 408 4.97 31.33 -6.45
N PRO A 409 5.50 31.75 -7.61
CA PRO A 409 5.66 30.87 -8.75
C PRO A 409 6.79 29.87 -8.50
N PHE A 410 6.69 28.68 -9.11
CA PHE A 410 7.77 27.70 -9.08
C PHE A 410 9.10 28.29 -9.61
N PRO A 411 10.20 28.18 -8.83
CA PRO A 411 11.51 28.65 -9.26
C PRO A 411 11.98 27.99 -10.56
N PRO A 412 12.74 28.68 -11.43
CA PRO A 412 13.20 28.14 -12.71
C PRO A 412 14.00 26.83 -12.59
N MET A 413 14.87 26.74 -11.57
CA MET A 413 15.66 25.53 -11.31
C MET A 413 14.78 24.33 -10.96
N VAL A 414 13.75 24.56 -10.13
CA VAL A 414 12.76 23.52 -9.78
C VAL A 414 12.02 23.06 -11.03
N LYS A 415 11.52 23.98 -11.87
CA LYS A 415 10.88 23.63 -13.15
C LYS A 415 11.79 22.81 -14.07
N ALA A 416 13.06 23.18 -14.18
CA ALA A 416 14.04 22.44 -14.97
C ALA A 416 14.29 21.03 -14.41
N GLY A 417 14.40 20.90 -13.09
CA GLY A 417 14.53 19.60 -12.41
C GLY A 417 13.34 18.68 -12.67
N TRP A 418 12.12 19.19 -12.54
CA TRP A 418 10.91 18.43 -12.86
C TRP A 418 10.82 18.05 -14.34
N ALA A 419 11.16 18.96 -15.25
CA ALA A 419 11.18 18.68 -16.68
C ALA A 419 12.19 17.56 -17.03
N LEU A 420 13.38 17.59 -16.43
CA LEU A 420 14.38 16.54 -16.56
C LEU A 420 13.86 15.21 -16.01
N GLY A 421 13.33 15.20 -14.79
CA GLY A 421 12.78 14.00 -14.14
C GLY A 421 11.68 13.34 -14.96
N LEU A 422 10.70 14.14 -15.43
CA LEU A 422 9.61 13.65 -16.29
C LEU A 422 10.14 13.12 -17.63
N THR A 423 11.13 13.80 -18.22
CA THR A 423 11.76 13.33 -19.46
C THR A 423 12.42 11.97 -19.27
N LEU A 424 13.18 11.79 -18.18
CA LEU A 424 13.81 10.51 -17.86
C LEU A 424 12.78 9.41 -17.58
N LEU A 425 11.71 9.74 -16.86
CA LEU A 425 10.62 8.82 -16.51
C LEU A 425 9.89 8.28 -17.75
N VAL A 426 9.82 9.07 -18.83
CA VAL A 426 9.25 8.64 -20.13
C VAL A 426 10.29 7.97 -21.02
N LEU A 427 11.51 8.50 -21.05
CA LEU A 427 12.59 8.00 -21.92
C LEU A 427 12.99 6.57 -21.54
N TYR A 428 13.16 6.30 -20.25
CA TYR A 428 13.58 4.99 -19.75
C TYR A 428 12.67 3.84 -20.23
N PRO A 429 11.35 3.83 -19.96
CA PRO A 429 10.48 2.74 -20.40
C PRO A 429 10.33 2.70 -21.94
N THR A 430 10.43 3.84 -22.62
CA THR A 430 10.42 3.90 -24.08
C THR A 430 11.60 3.15 -24.68
N VAL A 431 12.80 3.35 -24.15
CA VAL A 431 14.02 2.66 -24.60
C VAL A 431 14.01 1.20 -24.17
N GLN A 432 13.67 0.92 -22.92
CA GLN A 432 13.77 -0.42 -22.34
C GLN A 432 12.70 -1.39 -22.86
N PHE A 433 11.45 -0.91 -23.05
CA PHE A 433 10.32 -1.76 -23.44
C PHE A 433 9.75 -1.40 -24.82
N GLY A 434 9.64 -0.10 -25.12
CA GLY A 434 9.06 0.39 -26.37
C GLY A 434 9.86 -0.01 -27.62
N ILE A 435 11.15 0.28 -27.64
CA ILE A 435 12.02 -0.02 -28.80
C ILE A 435 12.08 -1.54 -29.09
N PRO A 436 12.32 -2.44 -28.10
CA PRO A 436 12.29 -3.88 -28.35
C PRO A 436 10.94 -4.38 -28.85
N ASN A 437 9.82 -3.84 -28.33
CA ASN A 437 8.48 -4.20 -28.80
C ASN A 437 8.24 -3.77 -30.25
N ALA A 438 8.61 -2.54 -30.61
CA ALA A 438 8.53 -2.04 -31.97
C ALA A 438 9.38 -2.87 -32.94
N ARG A 439 10.62 -3.20 -32.56
CA ARG A 439 11.50 -4.08 -33.36
C ARG A 439 10.89 -5.47 -33.56
N ARG A 440 10.31 -6.07 -32.52
CA ARG A 440 9.62 -7.38 -32.61
C ARG A 440 8.40 -7.31 -33.53
N TYR A 441 7.60 -6.24 -33.43
CA TYR A 441 6.43 -6.01 -34.27
C TYR A 441 6.81 -5.90 -35.76
N ILE A 442 7.80 -5.06 -36.09
CA ILE A 442 8.28 -4.88 -37.47
C ILE A 442 8.80 -6.21 -38.04
N ARG A 443 9.63 -6.95 -37.30
CA ARG A 443 10.14 -8.27 -37.73
C ARG A 443 9.01 -9.28 -38.01
N ARG A 444 7.95 -9.28 -37.19
CA ARG A 444 6.78 -10.16 -37.39
C ARG A 444 5.99 -9.77 -38.65
N HIS A 445 5.81 -8.48 -38.91
CA HIS A 445 5.13 -8.00 -40.11
C HIS A 445 5.94 -8.27 -41.38
N GLN A 446 7.27 -8.10 -41.35
CA GLN A 446 8.14 -8.47 -42.46
C GLN A 446 8.10 -9.98 -42.77
N LYS A 447 8.10 -10.84 -41.74
CA LYS A 447 7.95 -12.29 -41.93
C LYS A 447 6.59 -12.68 -42.51
N LYS A 448 5.49 -12.07 -42.05
CA LYS A 448 4.14 -12.30 -42.60
C LYS A 448 3.98 -11.78 -44.03
N GLY A 449 4.65 -10.67 -44.37
CA GLY A 449 4.69 -10.17 -45.75
C GLY A 449 5.41 -11.14 -46.69
N LYS A 450 6.57 -11.67 -46.27
CA LYS A 450 7.32 -12.67 -47.04
C LYS A 450 6.58 -14.01 -47.21
N ALA A 451 5.82 -14.44 -46.20
CA ALA A 451 5.02 -15.68 -46.26
C ALA A 451 3.71 -15.55 -47.06
N LYS A 452 3.32 -14.33 -47.47
CA LYS A 452 2.19 -14.09 -48.39
C LYS A 452 2.64 -13.89 -49.84
N SER A 453 3.94 -13.65 -50.05
CA SER A 453 4.57 -13.47 -51.37
C SER A 453 5.30 -14.71 -51.88
N ALA A 454 5.38 -15.76 -51.04
CA ALA A 454 5.73 -17.13 -51.42
C ALA A 454 4.43 -17.93 -51.38
#